data_AF-A0A2W6ALK9-F1
#
_entry.id   AF-A0A2W6ALK9-F1
#
_cell.length_a   1.000
_cell.length_b   1.000
_cell.length_c   1.000
_cell.angle_alpha   90.00
_cell.angle_beta   90.00
_cell.angle_gamma   90.00
#
_symmetry.space_group_name_H-M   'P 1'
#
loop_
_entity.id
_entity.type
_entity.pdbx_description
1 polymer ?
#
loop_
_entity_poly.entity_id
_entity_poly.type
_entity_poly.pdbx_seq_one_letter_code
_entity_poly.pdbx_strand_id
1 'polypeptide(L)'
;MSQAPWTNFWDETDPVADPLGPSKGWRRGDPLPELSNELPLFTVTDPDTGVQEGVAVADVQTSNAAHGAGGGLAAHNYWDNQEEFVQPLASILAASTA
;
A
#
# COMPACT_ATOMS: atom_id res chain seq x y z
N MET A 1 13.36 -6.33 17.16
CA MET A 1 11.96 -6.68 16.86
C MET A 1 11.73 -6.28 15.42
N SER A 2 11.34 -7.19 14.53
CA SER A 2 10.96 -6.80 13.17
C SER A 2 9.71 -5.92 13.27
N GLN A 3 9.76 -4.69 12.77
CA GLN A 3 8.54 -3.89 12.63
C GLN A 3 7.57 -4.61 11.70
N ALA A 4 6.27 -4.52 12.01
CA ALA A 4 5.24 -4.94 11.07
C ALA A 4 5.40 -4.13 9.76
N PRO A 5 5.15 -4.73 8.59
CA PRO A 5 5.24 -4.02 7.32
C PRO A 5 4.23 -2.88 7.29
N TRP A 6 4.57 -1.80 6.58
CA TRP A 6 3.61 -0.74 6.29
C TRP A 6 2.54 -1.26 5.32
N THR A 7 1.30 -1.40 5.78
CA THR A 7 0.19 -1.76 4.90
C THR A 7 -0.26 -0.56 4.08
N ASN A 8 -0.32 -0.73 2.76
CA ASN A 8 -0.85 0.23 1.81
C ASN A 8 -2.10 -0.35 1.14
N PHE A 9 -3.21 0.37 1.15
CA PHE A 9 -4.41 -0.01 0.39
C PHE A 9 -4.47 0.84 -0.87
N TRP A 10 -4.77 0.22 -2.00
CA TRP A 10 -4.83 0.92 -3.29
C TRP A 10 -5.91 0.30 -4.19
N ASP A 11 -6.47 1.10 -5.10
CA ASP A 11 -7.47 0.68 -6.08
C ASP A 11 -6.90 0.97 -7.47
N GLU A 12 -6.90 -0.03 -8.34
CA GLU A 12 -6.35 0.06 -9.70
C GLU A 12 -6.97 1.21 -10.51
N THR A 13 -8.25 1.49 -10.26
CA THR A 13 -9.02 2.50 -10.98
C THR A 13 -8.96 3.88 -10.33
N ASP A 14 -8.35 4.01 -9.14
CA ASP A 14 -8.12 5.31 -8.51
C ASP A 14 -6.94 6.01 -9.22
N PRO A 15 -7.16 7.14 -9.92
CA PRO A 15 -6.12 7.85 -10.65
C PRO A 15 -5.03 8.47 -9.76
N VAL A 16 -5.22 8.48 -8.43
CA VAL A 16 -4.28 9.09 -7.47
C VAL A 16 -3.68 8.11 -6.46
N ALA A 17 -4.00 6.81 -6.53
CA ALA A 17 -3.45 5.79 -5.63
C ALA A 17 -2.72 4.67 -6.40
N ASP A 18 -1.46 4.44 -6.05
CA ASP A 18 -0.60 3.40 -6.63
C ASP A 18 -0.16 2.37 -5.56
N PRO A 19 0.22 1.14 -5.97
CA PRO A 19 1.00 0.26 -5.11
C PRO A 19 2.33 0.92 -4.74
N LEU A 20 2.76 0.75 -3.48
CA LEU A 20 3.94 1.41 -2.91
C LEU A 20 5.13 0.46 -2.74
N GLY A 21 4.93 -0.84 -2.87
CA GLY A 21 5.95 -1.87 -2.86
C GLY A 21 6.90 -1.89 -4.07
N PRO A 22 6.48 -1.55 -5.31
CA PRO A 22 7.38 -1.53 -6.46
C PRO A 22 8.60 -0.61 -6.28
N SER A 23 9.68 -0.88 -7.02
CA SER A 23 10.88 -0.02 -7.03
C SER A 23 10.60 1.30 -7.74
N LYS A 24 11.52 2.26 -7.58
CA LYS A 24 11.48 3.55 -8.31
C LYS A 24 11.46 3.44 -9.84
N GLY A 25 11.76 2.27 -10.39
CA GLY A 25 11.75 2.02 -11.84
C GLY A 25 10.37 1.67 -12.39
N TRP A 26 9.44 1.23 -11.54
CA TRP A 26 8.09 0.83 -11.94
C TRP A 26 7.23 2.07 -12.27
N ARG A 27 6.32 1.89 -13.23
CA ARG A 27 5.33 2.90 -13.61
C ARG A 27 3.94 2.26 -13.68
N ARG A 28 2.91 3.06 -13.42
CA ARG A 28 1.52 2.63 -13.61
C ARG A 28 1.30 2.09 -15.02
N GLY A 29 0.67 0.92 -15.11
CA GLY A 29 0.45 0.19 -16.35
C GLY A 29 1.54 -0.83 -16.68
N ASP A 30 2.71 -0.76 -16.04
CA ASP A 30 3.69 -1.84 -16.10
C ASP A 30 3.21 -3.00 -15.21
N PRO A 31 3.50 -4.26 -15.58
CA PRO A 31 3.26 -5.39 -14.70
C PRO A 31 3.91 -5.16 -13.33
N LEU A 32 3.21 -5.54 -12.26
CA LEU A 32 3.81 -5.53 -10.92
C LEU A 32 5.08 -6.40 -10.95
N PRO A 33 6.22 -5.87 -10.47
CA PRO A 33 7.47 -6.60 -10.53
C PRO A 33 7.40 -7.80 -9.59
N GLU A 34 7.69 -8.99 -10.12
CA GLU A 34 8.07 -10.13 -9.29
C GLU A 34 9.30 -9.76 -8.47
N LEU A 35 9.34 -10.16 -7.18
CA LEU A 35 10.39 -9.88 -6.19
C LEU A 35 11.71 -9.39 -6.82
N SER A 36 11.90 -8.08 -6.83
CA SER A 36 13.06 -7.45 -7.45
C SER A 36 14.25 -7.45 -6.49
N ASN A 37 15.46 -7.60 -7.03
CA ASN A 37 16.70 -7.35 -6.27
C ASN A 37 17.00 -5.85 -6.11
N GLU A 38 16.18 -4.98 -6.71
CA GLU A 38 16.25 -3.53 -6.49
C GLU A 38 15.63 -3.13 -5.16
N LEU A 39 16.15 -2.06 -4.56
CA LEU A 39 15.52 -1.48 -3.38
C LEU A 39 14.11 -0.96 -3.73
N PRO A 40 13.13 -1.12 -2.81
CA PRO A 40 11.78 -0.60 -2.99
C PRO A 40 11.77 0.93 -3.01
N LEU A 41 10.61 1.53 -3.34
CA LEU A 41 10.44 2.98 -3.36
C LEU A 41 10.84 3.66 -2.03
N PHE A 42 10.49 3.03 -0.90
CA PHE A 42 10.78 3.54 0.43
C PHE A 42 11.97 2.80 1.04
N THR A 43 13.00 3.57 1.41
CA THR A 43 14.20 3.05 2.08
C THR A 43 14.48 3.84 3.34
N VAL A 44 15.14 3.18 4.30
CA VAL A 44 15.75 3.81 5.48
C VAL A 44 17.25 3.83 5.25
N THR A 45 17.90 4.93 5.63
CA THR A 45 19.36 5.05 5.64
C THR A 45 19.84 5.04 7.07
N ASP A 46 20.74 4.11 7.41
CA ASP A 46 21.45 4.10 8.68
C ASP A 46 22.36 5.36 8.76
N PRO A 47 22.18 6.25 9.75
CA PRO A 47 22.94 7.49 9.86
C PRO A 47 24.42 7.28 10.21
N ASP A 48 24.78 6.15 10.83
CA ASP A 48 26.15 5.85 11.27
C ASP A 48 26.95 5.13 10.17
N THR A 49 26.30 4.25 9.40
CA THR A 49 26.96 3.44 8.37
C THR A 49 26.69 3.89 6.94
N GLY A 50 25.63 4.65 6.70
CA GLY A 50 25.17 5.06 5.37
C GLY A 50 24.52 3.94 4.56
N VAL A 51 24.36 2.74 5.13
CA VAL A 51 23.70 1.60 4.47
C VAL A 51 22.21 1.89 4.30
N GLN A 52 21.66 1.52 3.14
CA GLN A 52 20.23 1.62 2.86
C GLN A 52 19.55 0.27 2.96
N GLU A 53 18.40 0.24 3.63
CA GLU A 53 17.54 -0.92 3.73
C GLU A 53 16.13 -0.57 3.25
N GLY A 54 15.47 -1.53 2.58
CA GLY A 54 14.10 -1.35 2.10
C GLY A 54 13.09 -1.36 3.24
N VAL A 55 12.14 -0.44 3.22
CA VAL A 55 10.96 -0.50 4.09
C VAL A 55 10.01 -1.55 3.51
N ALA A 56 9.66 -2.55 4.32
CA ALA A 56 8.70 -3.55 3.91
C ALA A 56 7.30 -2.91 3.81
N VAL A 57 6.74 -2.90 2.59
CA VAL A 57 5.37 -2.47 2.31
C VAL A 57 4.54 -3.69 1.93
N ALA A 58 3.34 -3.78 2.50
CA ALA A 58 2.34 -4.79 2.13
C ALA A 58 1.20 -4.09 1.38
N ASP A 59 1.24 -4.15 0.04
CA ASP A 59 0.17 -3.64 -0.81
C ASP A 59 -1.05 -4.56 -0.78
N VAL A 60 -2.21 -3.98 -0.51
CA VAL A 60 -3.52 -4.64 -0.51
C VAL A 60 -4.39 -3.94 -1.54
N GLN A 61 -4.68 -4.64 -2.62
CA GLN A 61 -5.56 -4.11 -3.66
C GLN A 61 -7.03 -4.20 -3.20
N THR A 62 -7.79 -3.13 -3.44
CA THR A 62 -9.23 -3.01 -3.16
C THR A 62 -10.01 -2.62 -4.42
N SER A 63 -11.33 -2.78 -4.40
CA SER A 63 -12.26 -2.31 -5.41
C SER A 63 -13.33 -1.39 -4.80
N ASN A 64 -12.95 -0.15 -4.51
CA ASN A 64 -13.84 0.84 -3.89
C ASN A 64 -15.05 1.18 -4.77
N ALA A 65 -14.89 1.18 -6.10
CA ALA A 65 -16.01 1.39 -7.00
C ALA A 65 -17.07 0.27 -6.92
N ALA A 66 -16.67 -0.95 -6.56
CA ALA A 66 -17.59 -2.09 -6.41
C ALA A 66 -18.24 -2.17 -5.02
N HIS A 67 -17.55 -1.68 -3.98
CA HIS A 67 -17.96 -1.85 -2.57
C HIS A 67 -18.34 -0.54 -1.84
N GLY A 68 -18.24 0.63 -2.49
CA GLY A 68 -18.59 1.94 -1.94
C GLY A 68 -19.90 2.55 -2.48
N ALA A 69 -20.29 3.73 -1.99
CA ALA A 69 -21.58 4.37 -2.32
C ALA A 69 -21.68 5.00 -3.73
N GLY A 70 -20.76 4.68 -4.65
CA GLY A 70 -20.70 5.29 -5.99
C GLY A 70 -20.29 6.78 -5.99
N GLY A 71 -20.37 7.43 -7.15
CA GLY A 71 -20.04 8.85 -7.33
C GLY A 71 -18.87 9.11 -8.28
N GLY A 72 -18.58 10.39 -8.55
CA GLY A 72 -17.60 10.80 -9.55
C GLY A 72 -16.15 10.39 -9.27
N LEU A 73 -15.82 10.04 -8.01
CA LEU A 73 -14.52 9.53 -7.57
C LEU A 73 -14.70 8.27 -6.72
N ALA A 74 -15.58 7.35 -7.15
CA ALA A 74 -15.91 6.15 -6.38
C ALA A 74 -14.67 5.29 -6.03
N ALA A 75 -13.71 5.16 -6.95
CA ALA A 75 -12.47 4.43 -6.73
C ALA A 75 -11.59 5.04 -5.62
N HIS A 76 -11.71 6.35 -5.37
CA HIS A 76 -10.97 7.07 -4.34
C HIS A 76 -11.63 7.02 -2.95
N ASN A 77 -12.87 6.55 -2.88
CA ASN A 77 -13.69 6.65 -1.67
C ASN A 77 -13.52 5.43 -0.75
N TYR A 78 -12.32 5.25 -0.21
CA TYR A 78 -11.96 4.13 0.66
C TYR A 78 -12.82 4.04 1.93
N TRP A 79 -13.25 5.18 2.49
CA TRP A 79 -14.01 5.24 3.74
C TRP A 79 -15.43 4.67 3.62
N ASP A 80 -15.96 4.54 2.39
CA ASP A 80 -17.24 3.87 2.14
C ASP A 80 -17.08 2.36 1.90
N ASN A 81 -15.88 1.88 1.55
CA ASN A 81 -15.60 0.46 1.37
C ASN A 81 -15.44 -0.24 2.73
N GLN A 82 -16.56 -0.64 3.30
CA GLN A 82 -16.59 -1.31 4.61
C GLN A 82 -15.87 -2.66 4.57
N GLU A 83 -15.97 -3.39 3.46
CA GLU A 83 -15.55 -4.79 3.36
C GLU A 83 -14.04 -4.95 3.17
N GLU A 84 -13.44 -4.17 2.27
CA GLU A 84 -12.05 -4.37 1.85
C GLU A 84 -11.09 -3.33 2.42
N PHE A 85 -11.60 -2.18 2.90
CA PHE A 85 -10.76 -1.13 3.50
C PHE A 85 -11.03 -0.96 4.99
N VAL A 86 -12.25 -0.54 5.39
CA VAL A 86 -12.51 -0.08 6.77
C VAL A 86 -12.36 -1.20 7.79
N GLN A 87 -12.98 -2.37 7.57
CA GLN A 87 -12.88 -3.49 8.52
C GLN A 87 -11.46 -4.09 8.60
N PRO A 88 -10.75 -4.32 7.46
CA PRO A 88 -9.34 -4.72 7.50
C PRO A 88 -8.45 -3.71 8.23
N LEU A 89 -8.58 -2.41 7.95
CA LEU A 89 -7.81 -1.36 8.62
C LEU A 89 -8.08 -1.36 10.13
N ALA A 90 -9.35 -1.40 10.54
CA ALA A 90 -9.74 -1.45 11.95
C ALA A 90 -9.11 -2.66 12.66
N SER A 91 -9.04 -3.81 11.99
CA SER A 91 -8.43 -5.02 12.52
C SER A 91 -6.91 -4.86 12.73
N ILE A 92 -6.20 -4.25 11.78
CA ILE A 92 -4.78 -3.95 11.89
C ILE A 92 -4.52 -2.99 13.06
N LEU A 93 -5.34 -1.95 13.20
CA LEU A 93 -5.22 -0.97 14.28
C LEU A 93 -5.49 -1.62 15.64
N ALA A 94 -6.54 -2.44 15.76
CA ALA A 94 -6.85 -3.14 17.00
C ALA A 94 -5.70 -4.06 17.44
N ALA A 95 -5.11 -4.81 16.49
CA ALA A 95 -3.97 -5.68 16.75
C ALA A 95 -2.69 -4.92 17.15
N SER A 96 -2.55 -3.66 16.72
CA SER A 96 -1.38 -2.81 17.04
C SER A 96 -1.46 -2.14 18.42
N THR A 97 -2.62 -2.22 19.08
CA THR A 97 -2.86 -1.62 20.41
C THR A 97 -2.91 -2.64 21.55
N ALA A 98 -2.80 -3.93 21.24
CA ALA A 98 -2.78 -5.04 22.19
C ALA A 98 -1.34 -5.43 22.56
#